data_AF-A0A3D1YZ30-F1
#
_entry.id   AF-A0A3D1YZ30-F1
#
_cell.length_a   1.000
_cell.length_b   1.000
_cell.length_c   1.000
_cell.angle_alpha   90.00
_cell.angle_beta   90.00
_cell.angle_gamma   90.00
#
_symmetry.space_group_name_H-M   'P 1'
#
loop_
_entity.id
_entity.type
_entity.pdbx_description
1 polymer ?
#
loop_
_entity_poly.entity_id
_entity_poly.type
_entity_poly.pdbx_seq_one_letter_code
_entity_poly.pdbx_strand_id
1 'polypeptide(L)'
;MNLKIDEKQQIIEAVNARERLERVSTFLSRELEILEIGSKIQSRVKEQLTKTQKEYFLREQLKAIHQELGIADEQAAEIDELRAKIKSAKMP
;
A
#
# COMPACT_ATOMS: atom_id res chain seq x y z
N MET A 1 -7.53 24.96 -10.59
CA MET A 1 -8.85 24.81 -11.24
C MET A 1 -8.64 24.38 -12.69
N ASN A 2 -8.67 23.08 -12.94
CA ASN A 2 -8.67 22.55 -14.31
C ASN A 2 -10.11 22.56 -14.85
N LEU A 3 -10.60 23.75 -15.16
CA LEU A 3 -11.90 23.92 -15.81
C LEU A 3 -11.77 23.67 -17.32
N LYS A 4 -12.76 23.00 -17.88
CA LYS A 4 -12.92 22.88 -19.33
C LYS A 4 -13.15 24.27 -19.94
N ILE A 5 -12.81 24.41 -21.22
CA ILE A 5 -12.98 25.69 -21.94
C ILE A 5 -14.45 26.15 -21.88
N ASP A 6 -15.39 25.23 -22.05
CA ASP A 6 -16.83 25.52 -21.99
C ASP A 6 -17.27 26.05 -20.61
N GLU A 7 -16.72 25.48 -19.53
CA GLU A 7 -17.02 25.91 -18.16
C GLU A 7 -16.45 27.30 -17.88
N LYS A 8 -15.26 27.61 -18.40
CA LYS A 8 -14.66 28.95 -18.33
C LYS A 8 -15.51 29.97 -19.08
N GLN A 9 -15.99 29.62 -20.27
CA GLN A 9 -16.84 30.49 -21.08
C GLN A 9 -18.17 30.80 -20.36
N GLN A 10 -18.81 29.79 -19.76
CA GLN A 10 -20.03 29.96 -18.96
C GLN A 10 -19.86 30.89 -17.75
N ILE A 11 -18.66 30.97 -17.17
CA ILE A 11 -18.36 31.90 -16.06
C ILE A 11 -18.20 33.32 -16.59
N ILE A 12 -17.53 33.51 -17.74
CA ILE A 12 -17.29 34.82 -18.35
C ILE A 12 -18.59 35.43 -18.88
N GLU A 13 -19.47 34.60 -19.42
CA GLU A 13 -20.79 35.02 -19.93
C GLU A 13 -21.79 35.39 -18.83
N ALA A 14 -21.53 34.99 -17.58
CA ALA A 14 -22.33 35.43 -16.44
C ALA A 14 -22.03 36.90 -16.11
N VAL A 15 -22.84 37.80 -16.71
CA VAL A 15 -22.74 39.25 -16.52
C VAL A 15 -23.00 39.65 -15.06
N ASN A 16 -23.93 38.97 -14.40
CA ASN A 16 -24.24 39.20 -12.99
C ASN A 16 -23.13 38.64 -12.09
N ALA A 17 -22.56 39.49 -11.23
CA ALA A 17 -21.46 39.11 -10.35
C ALA A 17 -21.84 38.02 -9.33
N ARG A 18 -23.08 38.03 -8.81
CA ARG A 18 -23.57 37.00 -7.88
C ARG A 18 -23.69 35.65 -8.59
N GLU A 19 -24.30 35.63 -9.76
CA GLU A 19 -24.44 34.40 -10.56
C GLU A 19 -23.06 33.82 -10.91
N ARG A 20 -22.11 34.68 -11.28
CA ARG A 20 -20.73 34.27 -11.55
C ARG A 20 -20.06 33.65 -10.32
N LEU A 21 -20.25 34.23 -9.14
CA LEU A 21 -19.73 33.68 -7.89
C LEU A 21 -20.36 32.33 -7.52
N GLU A 22 -21.67 32.18 -7.71
CA GLU A 22 -22.36 30.90 -7.46
C GLU A 22 -21.84 29.78 -8.37
N ARG A 23 -21.63 30.08 -9.66
CA ARG A 23 -21.03 29.14 -10.63
C ARG A 23 -19.62 28.74 -10.20
N VAL A 24 -18.75 29.71 -9.91
CA VAL A 24 -17.36 29.43 -9.46
C VAL A 24 -17.34 28.63 -8.15
N SER A 25 -18.22 28.98 -7.20
CA SER A 25 -18.35 28.27 -5.92
C SER A 25 -18.68 26.80 -6.14
N THR A 26 -19.62 26.50 -7.04
CA THR A 26 -20.01 25.13 -7.39
C THR A 26 -18.83 24.32 -7.95
N PHE A 27 -18.04 24.92 -8.84
CA PHE A 27 -16.86 24.27 -9.38
C PHE A 27 -15.77 24.03 -8.33
N LEU A 28 -15.56 25.00 -7.44
CA LEU A 28 -14.62 24.85 -6.32
C LEU A 28 -15.03 23.76 -5.35
N SER A 29 -16.32 23.64 -5.02
CA SER A 29 -16.85 22.57 -4.18
C SER A 29 -16.58 21.19 -4.78
N ARG A 30 -16.82 21.04 -6.08
CA ARG A 30 -16.52 19.78 -6.80
C ARG A 30 -15.02 19.45 -6.76
N GLU A 31 -14.17 20.45 -6.98
CA GLU A 31 -12.71 20.24 -6.96
C GLU A 31 -12.22 19.85 -5.56
N LEU A 32 -12.78 20.47 -4.52
CA LEU A 32 -12.49 20.11 -3.12
C LEU A 32 -12.87 18.66 -2.83
N GLU A 33 -14.04 18.21 -3.29
CA GLU A 33 -14.47 16.82 -3.08
C GLU A 33 -13.52 15.82 -3.76
N ILE A 34 -13.07 16.12 -4.98
CA ILE A 34 -12.06 15.31 -5.69
C ILE A 34 -10.74 15.26 -4.91
N LEU A 35 -10.27 16.40 -4.40
CA LEU A 35 -9.04 16.48 -3.61
C LEU A 35 -9.15 15.71 -2.29
N GLU A 36 -10.30 15.79 -1.61
CA GLU A 36 -10.55 15.03 -0.38
C GLU A 36 -10.54 13.52 -0.63
N ILE A 37 -11.19 13.05 -1.69
CA ILE A 37 -11.16 11.64 -2.09
C ILE A 37 -9.73 11.21 -2.42
N GLY A 38 -9.00 12.02 -3.19
CA GLY A 38 -7.60 11.76 -3.53
C GLY A 38 -6.72 11.63 -2.28
N SER A 39 -6.89 12.53 -1.32
CA SER A 39 -6.17 12.52 -0.04
C SER A 39 -6.50 11.27 0.81
N LYS A 40 -7.77 10.87 0.86
CA LYS A 40 -8.20 9.64 1.55
C LYS A 40 -7.57 8.40 0.92
N ILE A 41 -7.56 8.30 -0.41
CA ILE A 41 -6.93 7.20 -1.14
C ILE A 41 -5.43 7.16 -0.86
N GLN A 42 -4.75 8.30 -0.96
CA GLN A 42 -3.31 8.40 -0.71
C GLN A 42 -2.95 7.96 0.72
N SER A 43 -3.75 8.38 1.71
CA SER A 43 -3.56 8.00 3.11
C SER A 43 -3.70 6.49 3.31
N ARG A 44 -4.74 5.88 2.72
CA ARG A 44 -4.98 4.43 2.79
C ARG A 44 -3.85 3.63 2.15
N VAL A 45 -3.35 4.07 0.99
CA VAL A 45 -2.22 3.43 0.31
C VAL A 45 -0.96 3.50 1.16
N LYS A 46 -0.69 4.65 1.80
CA LYS A 46 0.47 4.84 2.67
C LYS A 46 0.42 3.94 3.91
N GLU A 47 -0.74 3.81 4.55
CA GLU A 47 -0.93 2.89 5.67
C GLU A 47 -0.68 1.43 5.28
N GLN A 48 -1.23 0.99 4.14
CA GLN A 48 -1.06 -0.38 3.66
C GLN A 48 0.40 -0.69 3.30
N LEU A 49 1.10 0.26 2.66
CA LEU A 49 2.53 0.14 2.38
C LEU A 49 3.34 0.03 3.66
N THR A 50 3.04 0.87 4.66
CA THR A 50 3.75 0.89 5.95
C THR A 50 3.58 -0.44 6.68
N LYS A 51 2.35 -0.98 6.70
CA LYS A 51 2.07 -2.30 7.27
C LYS A 51 2.85 -3.41 6.55
N THR A 52 2.84 -3.41 5.22
CA THR A 52 3.54 -4.41 4.40
C THR A 52 5.05 -4.36 4.61
N GLN A 53 5.64 -3.15 4.65
CA GLN A 53 7.07 -2.97 4.93
C GLN A 53 7.44 -3.48 6.33
N LYS A 54 6.61 -3.18 7.34
CA LYS A 54 6.82 -3.66 8.71
C LYS A 54 6.76 -5.19 8.79
N GLU A 55 5.78 -5.81 8.15
CA GLU A 55 5.66 -7.28 8.10
C GLU A 55 6.85 -7.92 7.39
N TYR A 56 7.29 -7.36 6.25
CA TYR A 56 8.47 -7.82 5.54
C TYR A 56 9.73 -7.74 6.40
N PHE A 57 9.94 -6.59 7.05
CA PHE A 57 11.09 -6.37 7.92
C PHE A 57 11.12 -7.36 9.09
N LEU A 58 9.97 -7.59 9.75
CA LEU A 58 9.87 -8.56 10.84
C LEU A 58 10.12 -10.00 10.38
N ARG A 59 9.67 -10.38 9.18
CA ARG A 59 9.97 -11.70 8.60
C ARG A 59 11.45 -11.89 8.35
N GLU A 60 12.13 -10.88 7.79
CA GLU A 60 13.57 -10.95 7.57
C GLU A 60 14.34 -10.98 8.90
N GLN A 61 13.91 -10.23 9.91
CA GLN A 61 14.48 -10.33 11.27
C GLN A 61 14.32 -11.73 11.87
N LEU A 62 13.13 -12.33 11.78
CA LEU A 62 12.91 -13.70 12.28
C LEU A 62 13.78 -14.71 11.54
N LYS A 63 13.92 -14.56 10.22
CA LYS A 63 14.78 -15.42 9.40
C LYS A 63 16.24 -15.31 9.82
N ALA A 64 16.72 -14.10 10.09
CA ALA A 64 18.08 -13.88 10.60
C ALA A 64 18.26 -14.50 12.00
N ILE A 65 17.30 -14.34 12.91
CA ILE A 65 17.33 -14.98 14.24
C ILE A 65 17.38 -16.51 14.11
N HIS A 66 16.56 -17.12 13.25
CA HIS A 66 16.58 -18.57 13.04
C HIS A 66 17.92 -19.08 12.48
N GLN A 67 18.59 -18.26 11.66
CA GLN A 67 19.94 -18.56 11.18
C GLN A 67 20.99 -18.42 12.29
N GLU A 68 20.95 -17.35 13.08
CA GLU A 68 21.88 -17.14 14.20
C GLU A 68 21.72 -18.18 15.32
N LEU A 69 20.49 -18.63 15.59
CA LEU A 69 20.21 -19.70 16.55
C LEU A 69 20.55 -21.10 16.03
N GLY A 70 20.97 -21.24 14.77
CA GLY A 70 21.32 -22.53 14.18
C GLY A 70 20.11 -23.47 13.98
N ILE A 71 18.87 -22.97 14.08
CA ILE A 71 17.65 -23.80 13.96
C ILE A 71 17.53 -24.41 12.56
N ALA A 72 17.99 -23.69 11.54
CA ALA A 72 18.08 -24.22 10.18
C ALA A 72 19.07 -25.39 10.08
N ASP A 73 20.16 -25.34 10.84
CA ASP A 73 21.16 -26.41 10.91
C ASP A 73 20.72 -27.57 11.81
N GLU A 74 19.97 -27.33 12.89
CA GLU A 74 19.38 -28.39 13.72
C GLU A 74 18.34 -29.19 12.95
N GLN A 75 17.44 -28.54 12.20
CA GLN A 75 16.49 -29.26 11.35
C GLN A 75 17.20 -30.04 10.22
N ALA A 76 18.23 -29.46 9.61
CA ALA A 76 19.01 -30.16 8.60
C ALA A 76 19.76 -31.36 9.20
N ALA A 77 20.34 -31.21 10.38
CA ALA A 77 21.05 -32.26 11.10
C ALA A 77 20.11 -33.39 11.54
N GLU A 78 18.91 -33.08 12.04
CA GLU A 78 17.90 -34.07 12.42
C GLU A 78 17.42 -34.88 11.20
N ILE A 79 17.21 -34.21 10.06
CA ILE A 79 16.85 -34.88 8.79
C ILE A 79 17.97 -35.81 8.33
N ASP A 80 19.22 -35.39 8.40
CA ASP A 80 20.36 -36.22 8.00
C ASP A 80 20.57 -37.40 8.96
N GLU A 81 20.33 -37.21 10.27
CA GLU A 81 20.33 -38.30 11.24
C GLU A 81 19.25 -39.36 10.95
N LEU A 82 18.03 -38.92 10.65
CA LEU A 82 16.92 -39.80 10.30
C LEU A 82 17.21 -40.55 9.00
N ARG A 83 17.78 -39.88 7.98
CA ARG A 83 18.23 -40.53 6.74
C ARG A 83 19.30 -41.58 6.99
N ALA A 84 20.27 -41.29 7.86
CA ALA A 84 21.31 -42.26 8.23
C ALA A 84 20.71 -43.48 8.96
N LYS A 85 19.76 -43.27 9.87
CA LYS A 85 19.02 -44.36 10.55
C LYS A 85 18.19 -45.21 9.57
N ILE A 86 17.53 -44.60 8.58
CA ILE A 86 16.79 -45.34 7.54
C ILE A 86 17.75 -46.19 6.70
N LYS A 87 18.87 -45.61 6.27
CA LYS A 87 19.89 -46.31 5.46
C LYS A 87 20.55 -47.45 6.24
N SER A 88 20.80 -47.27 7.53
CA SER A 88 21.38 -48.31 8.40
C SER A 88 20.36 -49.40 8.73
N ALA A 89 19.08 -49.06 8.88
CA ALA A 89 18.00 -50.00 9.12
C ALA A 89 17.67 -50.88 7.89
N LYS A 90 18.27 -50.62 6.72
CA LYS A 90 18.00 -51.33 5.45
C LYS A 90 16.49 -51.49 5.20
N MET A 91 15.71 -50.46 5.53
CA MET A 91 14.32 -50.43 5.14
C MET A 91 14.27 -50.28 3.61
N PRO A 92 13.39 -51.03 2.92
CA PRO A 92 13.31 -51.04 1.46
C PRO A 92 12.96 -49.66 0.88
#